data_AF-A0A0D1DYN9-F1
#
_entry.id   AF-A0A0D1DYN9-F1
#
_cell.length_a   1.000
_cell.length_b   1.000
_cell.length_c   1.000
_cell.angle_alpha   90.00
_cell.angle_beta   90.00
_cell.angle_gamma   90.00
#
_symmetry.space_group_name_H-M   'P 1'
#
loop_
_entity.id
_entity.type
_entity.pdbx_description
1 polymer ?
#
loop_
_entity_poly.entity_id
_entity_poly.type
_entity_poly.pdbx_seq_one_letter_code
_entity_poly.pdbx_strand_id
1 'polypeptide(L)'
;MVEGTSAFDPSNYASLGLTHVQYDPSDSLAKLMALVTLSPIFLLCSYVTIVLLRRELTFINALIGQLACEGVNWALKRLIKQPRPTGHLGAGYGMPSSHSQFLGFFAAFFLSHFYLNGPPLVKPRTLINSMRRVEHALAMVMIVSISILTCYSRHHLHYHTPLQIVVGFSLGLAFGGVYYYFTEHLSRKPLRLPSPLAVSESSSPLAIRANRLLQPLSTSSATAHKQSDTSALRALRHRKPPAHRRSSTLGELILPQLHPSPPIRQMLLDHPVAIAFRIRDSWAVWRDGGIEGEYGAWRREWEARRAACSPINSANRADVGSLPRHYSIMLDALSEADKSLPTDTAFCVGCVISFSSDSSDSAGAARSEYLETGYSRELPGNTHAEQCALDKLATHFGLPQGANTRNVPTLDVDLYTTMEPCSERLSGNVPCVQRILEFNERAHVFELPRRLAVHSGVAGAQDAFRAKLRIRRVFQGVSEPDDFVKCQGQNILRGSQIEVHTVRSGKHDHGQLESECLRIARKGHPAKS
;
A
#
# COMPACT_ATOMS: atom_id res chain seq x y z
N MET A 1 24.47 69.01 33.02
CA MET A 1 23.29 68.16 32.76
C MET A 1 23.27 67.93 31.26
N VAL A 2 23.51 66.69 30.84
CA VAL A 2 23.58 66.30 29.44
C VAL A 2 22.19 65.79 29.07
N GLU A 3 21.46 66.55 28.25
CA GLU A 3 20.21 66.10 27.63
C GLU A 3 20.55 65.05 26.57
N GLY A 4 20.11 63.82 26.81
CA GLY A 4 20.26 62.70 25.88
C GLY A 4 19.33 62.87 24.69
N THR A 5 19.89 63.18 23.53
CA THR A 5 19.25 63.03 22.22
C THR A 5 19.09 61.55 21.91
N SER A 6 17.92 61.00 22.20
CA SER A 6 17.52 59.69 21.65
C SER A 6 17.14 59.88 20.18
N ALA A 7 18.11 59.64 19.30
CA ALA A 7 18.00 59.73 17.84
C ALA A 7 17.18 58.57 17.24
N PHE A 8 15.91 58.45 17.62
CA PHE A 8 14.95 57.59 16.94
C PHE A 8 13.94 58.47 16.23
N ASP A 9 14.25 58.85 14.99
CA ASP A 9 13.27 59.44 14.08
C ASP A 9 12.56 58.30 13.31
N PRO A 10 11.32 57.92 13.68
CA PRO A 10 10.59 56.83 13.03
C PRO A 10 10.28 57.11 11.56
N SER A 11 10.48 58.34 11.06
CA SER A 11 10.31 58.66 9.63
C SER A 11 11.42 58.09 8.73
N ASN A 12 12.58 57.72 9.30
CA ASN A 12 13.72 57.14 8.56
C ASN A 12 13.67 55.61 8.45
N TYR A 13 12.67 54.94 9.04
CA TYR A 13 12.54 53.49 9.02
C TYR A 13 11.31 53.06 8.21
N ALA A 14 11.55 52.37 7.10
CA ALA A 14 10.48 51.69 6.39
C ALA A 14 10.12 50.40 7.14
N SER A 15 8.89 50.30 7.65
CA SER A 15 8.39 49.03 8.15
C SER A 15 8.26 48.05 6.98
N LEU A 16 8.69 46.80 7.19
CA LEU A 16 8.52 45.75 6.19
C LEU A 16 7.01 45.47 6.06
N GLY A 17 6.35 46.14 5.11
CA GLY A 17 4.89 46.26 5.03
C GLY A 17 4.10 45.00 4.67
N LEU A 18 4.70 43.80 4.80
CA LEU A 18 4.06 42.56 4.39
C LEU A 18 2.83 42.22 5.27
N THR A 19 2.82 42.62 6.54
CA THR A 19 1.76 42.29 7.51
C THR A 19 1.20 43.50 8.25
N HIS A 20 1.54 44.72 7.84
CA HIS A 20 1.12 45.94 8.54
C HIS A 20 -0.36 46.25 8.26
N VAL A 21 -1.25 45.81 9.16
CA VAL A 21 -2.70 46.05 9.11
C VAL A 21 -3.06 47.11 10.15
N GLN A 22 -3.57 48.26 9.69
CA GLN A 22 -4.15 49.29 10.52
C GLN A 22 -5.62 48.95 10.85
N TYR A 23 -5.99 49.11 12.11
CA TYR A 23 -7.35 48.91 12.63
C TYR A 23 -7.57 49.82 13.85
N ASP A 24 -8.83 50.07 14.19
CA ASP A 24 -9.19 50.86 15.39
C ASP A 24 -8.99 50.01 16.66
N PRO A 25 -8.10 50.40 17.59
CA PRO A 25 -7.85 49.64 18.81
C PRO A 25 -9.05 49.64 19.78
N SER A 26 -10.00 50.56 19.63
CA SER A 26 -11.21 50.61 20.45
C SER A 26 -12.24 49.53 20.07
N ASP A 27 -12.18 49.01 18.84
CA ASP A 27 -13.05 47.93 18.37
C ASP A 27 -12.38 46.57 18.54
N SER A 28 -12.91 45.77 19.48
CA SER A 28 -12.43 44.41 19.74
C SER A 28 -12.63 43.46 18.56
N LEU A 29 -13.68 43.68 17.74
CA LEU A 29 -13.92 42.89 16.54
C LEU A 29 -12.91 43.25 15.45
N ALA A 30 -12.54 44.53 15.32
CA ALA A 30 -11.51 44.97 14.38
C ALA A 30 -10.16 44.29 14.63
N LYS A 31 -9.78 44.05 15.88
CA LYS A 31 -8.57 43.28 16.22
C LYS A 31 -8.61 41.85 15.68
N LEU A 32 -9.74 41.15 15.82
CA LEU A 32 -9.92 39.81 15.25
C LEU A 32 -9.92 39.85 13.72
N MET A 33 -10.61 40.83 13.11
CA MET A 33 -10.67 41.00 11.66
C MET A 33 -9.31 41.37 11.05
N ALA A 34 -8.46 42.08 11.78
CA ALA A 34 -7.09 42.37 11.38
C ALA A 34 -6.27 41.07 11.29
N LEU A 35 -6.42 40.15 12.24
CA LEU A 35 -5.79 38.83 12.17
C LEU A 35 -6.31 38.00 11.01
N VAL A 36 -7.63 37.96 10.80
CA VAL A 36 -8.23 37.23 9.67
C VAL A 36 -7.73 37.74 8.33
N THR A 37 -7.50 39.05 8.19
CA THR A 37 -6.99 39.66 6.96
C THR A 37 -5.61 39.11 6.55
N LEU A 38 -4.82 38.57 7.49
CA LEU A 38 -3.54 37.93 7.19
C LEU A 38 -3.69 36.51 6.60
N SER A 39 -4.90 35.98 6.47
CA SER A 39 -5.16 34.63 5.97
C SER A 39 -4.50 34.33 4.60
N PRO A 40 -4.44 35.23 3.60
CA PRO A 40 -3.79 34.90 2.33
C PRO A 40 -2.29 34.63 2.48
N ILE A 41 -1.61 35.33 3.39
CA ILE A 41 -0.19 35.15 3.67
C ILE A 41 0.03 33.78 4.33
N PHE A 42 -0.78 33.45 5.34
CA PHE A 42 -0.71 32.14 5.99
C PHE A 42 -1.05 30.99 5.03
N LEU A 43 -2.03 31.18 4.13
CA LEU A 43 -2.35 30.21 3.09
C LEU A 43 -1.19 30.04 2.09
N LEU A 44 -0.51 31.13 1.71
CA LEU A 44 0.67 31.04 0.85
C LEU A 44 1.82 30.28 1.51
N CYS A 45 2.12 30.58 2.78
CA CYS A 45 3.10 29.82 3.56
C CYS A 45 2.71 28.33 3.68
N SER A 46 1.42 28.06 3.87
CA SER A 46 0.89 26.69 3.94
C SER A 46 1.04 25.95 2.61
N TYR A 47 0.78 26.61 1.47
CA TYR A 47 0.99 26.04 0.14
C TYR A 47 2.44 25.60 -0.05
N VAL A 48 3.40 26.50 0.20
CA VAL A 48 4.82 26.20 0.05
C VAL A 48 5.22 25.04 0.95
N THR A 49 4.77 25.05 2.21
CA THR A 49 5.04 23.97 3.17
C THR A 49 4.52 22.62 2.69
N ILE A 50 3.25 22.56 2.24
CA ILE A 50 2.63 21.34 1.74
C ILE A 50 3.34 20.84 0.47
N VAL A 51 3.70 21.75 -0.45
CA VAL A 51 4.43 21.41 -1.67
C VAL A 51 5.79 20.78 -1.34
N LEU A 52 6.54 21.34 -0.40
CA LEU A 52 7.85 20.81 -0.02
C LEU A 52 7.77 19.44 0.66
N LEU A 53 6.77 19.23 1.53
CA LEU A 53 6.62 18.00 2.30
C LEU A 53 5.95 16.88 1.52
N ARG A 54 4.86 17.17 0.80
CA ARG A 54 4.04 16.16 0.13
C ARG A 54 4.40 15.98 -1.36
N ARG A 55 4.98 17.02 -1.98
CA ARG A 55 5.38 17.05 -3.41
C ARG A 55 4.27 16.62 -4.36
N GLU A 56 3.05 17.02 -4.01
CA GLU A 56 1.83 16.70 -4.73
C GLU A 56 1.59 17.69 -5.87
N LEU A 57 1.45 17.18 -7.08
CA LEU A 57 1.26 17.97 -8.30
C LEU A 57 0.03 18.88 -8.21
N THR A 58 -1.04 18.42 -7.58
CA THR A 58 -2.27 19.21 -7.38
C THR A 58 -2.00 20.51 -6.61
N PHE A 59 -1.20 20.47 -5.54
CA PHE A 59 -0.89 21.65 -4.74
C PHE A 59 0.13 22.57 -5.44
N ILE A 60 1.08 22.00 -6.18
CA ILE A 60 2.00 22.77 -7.04
C ILE A 60 1.19 23.55 -8.09
N ASN A 61 0.26 22.87 -8.77
CA ASN A 61 -0.61 23.48 -9.76
C ASN A 61 -1.53 24.56 -9.16
N ALA A 62 -2.10 24.30 -7.98
CA ALA A 62 -2.90 25.29 -7.26
C ALA A 62 -2.10 26.56 -6.94
N LEU A 63 -0.85 26.42 -6.48
CA LEU A 63 0.04 27.55 -6.19
C LEU A 63 0.36 28.36 -7.45
N ILE A 64 0.66 27.71 -8.57
CA ILE A 64 0.89 28.38 -9.86
C ILE A 64 -0.35 29.18 -10.28
N GLY A 65 -1.54 28.55 -10.20
CA GLY A 65 -2.79 29.22 -10.51
C GLY A 65 -3.11 30.39 -9.57
N GLN A 66 -2.78 30.27 -8.29
CA GLN A 66 -2.96 31.33 -7.30
C GLN A 66 -2.08 32.55 -7.63
N LEU A 67 -0.81 32.33 -7.98
CA LEU A 67 0.11 33.40 -8.38
C LEU A 67 -0.32 34.05 -9.70
N ALA A 68 -0.79 33.24 -10.66
CA ALA A 68 -1.36 33.76 -11.91
C ALA A 68 -2.61 34.64 -11.65
N CYS A 69 -3.49 34.22 -10.74
CA CYS A 69 -4.67 34.97 -10.34
C CYS A 69 -4.29 36.32 -9.71
N GLU A 70 -3.26 36.36 -8.87
CA GLU A 70 -2.72 37.61 -8.30
C GLU A 70 -2.14 38.51 -9.39
N GLY A 71 -1.44 37.94 -10.38
CA GLY A 71 -0.98 38.69 -11.56
C GLY A 71 -2.12 39.33 -12.36
N VAL A 72 -3.24 38.60 -12.54
CA VAL A 72 -4.46 39.14 -13.17
C VAL A 72 -5.05 40.27 -12.32
N ASN A 73 -5.13 40.10 -10.99
CA ASN A 73 -5.61 41.15 -10.08
C ASN A 73 -4.79 42.43 -10.22
N TRP A 74 -3.46 42.30 -10.19
CA TRP A 74 -2.51 43.38 -10.35
C TRP A 74 -2.69 44.12 -11.68
N ALA A 75 -2.90 43.38 -12.78
CA ALA A 75 -3.16 43.96 -14.10
C ALA A 75 -4.49 44.73 -14.11
N LEU A 76 -5.57 44.11 -13.61
CA LEU A 76 -6.91 44.71 -13.55
C LEU A 76 -6.92 45.99 -12.70
N LYS A 77 -6.22 46.02 -11.56
CA LYS A 77 -6.07 47.21 -10.73
C LYS A 77 -5.48 48.39 -11.50
N ARG A 78 -4.54 48.13 -12.41
CA ARG A 78 -3.92 49.16 -13.25
C ARG A 78 -4.75 49.58 -14.45
N LEU A 79 -5.67 48.73 -14.90
CA LEU A 79 -6.63 49.06 -15.94
C LEU A 79 -7.80 49.88 -15.39
N ILE A 80 -8.37 49.46 -14.25
CA ILE A 80 -9.59 50.05 -13.69
C ILE A 80 -9.30 51.31 -12.87
N LYS A 81 -8.19 51.33 -12.13
CA LYS A 81 -7.72 52.48 -11.34
C LYS A 81 -8.75 53.09 -10.36
N GLN A 82 -9.76 52.33 -9.92
CA GLN A 82 -10.74 52.82 -8.96
C GLN A 82 -10.07 53.02 -7.58
N PRO A 83 -10.31 54.13 -6.88
CA PRO A 83 -9.74 54.38 -5.55
C PRO A 83 -10.34 53.46 -4.48
N ARG A 84 -9.63 53.32 -3.36
CA ARG A 84 -10.15 52.69 -2.14
C ARG A 84 -11.14 53.64 -1.44
N PRO A 85 -12.06 53.12 -0.60
CA PRO A 85 -12.95 53.97 0.20
C PRO A 85 -12.19 54.87 1.19
N THR A 86 -11.05 54.40 1.69
CA THR A 86 -10.19 55.13 2.63
C THR A 86 -8.79 55.26 2.03
N GLY A 87 -8.30 56.49 1.84
CA GLY A 87 -7.01 56.75 1.18
C GLY A 87 -5.79 56.47 2.07
N HIS A 88 -5.94 56.51 3.40
CA HIS A 88 -4.84 56.37 4.35
C HIS A 88 -4.61 54.93 4.83
N LEU A 89 -5.63 54.05 4.77
CA LEU A 89 -5.53 52.67 5.24
C LEU A 89 -4.83 51.73 4.25
N GLY A 90 -4.57 52.14 3.01
CA GLY A 90 -3.84 51.29 2.07
C GLY A 90 -3.39 52.00 0.80
N ALA A 91 -2.21 51.62 0.31
CA ALA A 91 -1.66 52.14 -0.93
C ALA A 91 -2.33 51.53 -2.17
N GLY A 92 -2.39 52.32 -3.25
CA GLY A 92 -2.81 51.88 -4.58
C GLY A 92 -4.32 51.69 -4.78
N TYR A 93 -4.69 51.13 -5.95
CA TYR A 93 -6.08 51.03 -6.40
C TYR A 93 -6.89 49.95 -5.65
N GLY A 94 -8.17 50.23 -5.42
CA GLY A 94 -9.09 49.39 -4.65
C GLY A 94 -9.76 48.28 -5.46
N MET A 95 -9.93 48.44 -6.78
CA MET A 95 -10.71 47.54 -7.62
C MET A 95 -9.85 46.70 -8.57
N PRO A 96 -10.06 45.37 -8.64
CA PRO A 96 -10.80 44.54 -7.68
C PRO A 96 -10.03 44.34 -6.36
N SER A 97 -10.71 43.88 -5.30
CA SER A 97 -10.04 43.55 -4.04
C SER A 97 -9.14 42.31 -4.21
N SER A 98 -7.84 42.41 -3.87
CA SER A 98 -6.88 41.30 -4.01
C SER A 98 -7.15 40.16 -3.04
N HIS A 99 -7.48 40.47 -1.77
CA HIS A 99 -7.79 39.44 -0.77
C HIS A 99 -9.04 38.66 -1.15
N SER A 100 -10.10 39.35 -1.60
CA SER A 100 -11.32 38.68 -2.05
C SER A 100 -11.08 37.84 -3.29
N GLN A 101 -10.30 38.33 -4.26
CA GLN A 101 -9.96 37.56 -5.46
C GLN A 101 -9.08 36.33 -5.14
N PHE A 102 -8.11 36.48 -4.23
CA PHE A 102 -7.28 35.38 -3.76
C PHE A 102 -8.13 34.27 -3.14
N LEU A 103 -9.03 34.62 -2.21
CA LEU A 103 -9.91 33.66 -1.55
C LEU A 103 -10.96 33.07 -2.51
N GLY A 104 -11.44 33.86 -3.49
CA GLY A 104 -12.32 33.37 -4.55
C GLY A 104 -11.66 32.26 -5.37
N PHE A 105 -10.41 32.45 -5.79
CA PHE A 105 -9.64 31.40 -6.48
C PHE A 105 -9.43 30.17 -5.58
N PHE A 106 -8.94 30.39 -4.36
CA PHE A 106 -8.67 29.32 -3.39
C PHE A 106 -9.92 28.47 -3.15
N ALA A 107 -11.06 29.11 -2.93
CA ALA A 107 -12.34 28.44 -2.75
C ALA A 107 -12.77 27.67 -4.00
N ALA A 108 -12.78 28.30 -5.18
CA ALA A 108 -13.20 27.61 -6.41
C ALA A 108 -12.33 26.40 -6.73
N PHE A 109 -11.01 26.52 -6.58
CA PHE A 109 -10.09 25.43 -6.88
C PHE A 109 -10.29 24.25 -5.91
N PHE A 110 -10.23 24.49 -4.60
CA PHE A 110 -10.29 23.40 -3.62
C PHE A 110 -11.69 22.84 -3.40
N LEU A 111 -12.74 23.65 -3.45
CA LEU A 111 -14.11 23.12 -3.40
C LEU A 111 -14.40 22.22 -4.61
N SER A 112 -13.97 22.62 -5.82
CA SER A 112 -14.06 21.74 -7.00
C SER A 112 -13.27 20.46 -6.80
N HIS A 113 -12.06 20.56 -6.23
CA HIS A 113 -11.22 19.40 -5.95
C HIS A 113 -11.88 18.41 -4.97
N PHE A 114 -12.35 18.88 -3.81
CA PHE A 114 -12.96 18.03 -2.80
C PHE A 114 -14.33 17.49 -3.22
N TYR A 115 -15.09 18.26 -4.01
CA TYR A 115 -16.39 17.82 -4.54
C TYR A 115 -16.24 16.67 -5.53
N LEU A 116 -15.30 16.79 -6.49
CA LEU A 116 -15.11 15.76 -7.53
C LEU A 116 -14.30 14.55 -7.05
N ASN A 117 -13.43 14.72 -6.06
CA ASN A 117 -12.58 13.65 -5.53
C ASN A 117 -13.02 13.20 -4.12
N GLY A 118 -14.30 13.37 -3.79
CA GLY A 118 -14.83 12.96 -2.50
C GLY A 118 -14.75 11.44 -2.25
N PRO A 119 -14.63 11.00 -0.98
CA PRO A 119 -14.62 9.59 -0.63
C PRO A 119 -15.92 8.89 -1.08
N PRO A 120 -15.85 7.70 -1.72
CA PRO A 120 -17.03 7.00 -2.20
C PRO A 120 -17.89 6.47 -1.04
N LEU A 121 -19.19 6.32 -1.30
CA LEU A 121 -20.12 5.67 -0.38
C LEU A 121 -19.91 4.15 -0.41
N VAL A 122 -18.98 3.65 0.42
CA VAL A 122 -18.70 2.21 0.55
C VAL A 122 -19.67 1.57 1.56
N LYS A 123 -20.18 0.39 1.23
CA LYS A 123 -20.95 -0.49 2.14
C LYS A 123 -20.14 -1.78 2.40
N PRO A 124 -20.05 -2.27 3.65
CA PRO A 124 -20.64 -1.72 4.87
C PRO A 124 -19.95 -0.42 5.33
N ARG A 125 -20.67 0.38 6.12
CA ARG A 125 -20.13 1.63 6.70
C ARG A 125 -19.15 1.27 7.82
N THR A 126 -17.87 1.57 7.61
CA THR A 126 -16.85 1.50 8.66
C THR A 126 -16.70 2.86 9.35
N LEU A 127 -16.14 2.88 10.57
CA LEU A 127 -15.82 4.11 11.30
C LEU A 127 -14.85 4.99 10.49
N ILE A 128 -13.80 4.38 9.94
CA ILE A 128 -12.76 5.04 9.13
C ILE A 128 -13.37 5.77 7.93
N ASN A 129 -14.21 5.08 7.14
CA ASN A 129 -14.90 5.68 5.99
C ASN A 129 -15.87 6.80 6.39
N SER A 130 -16.36 6.80 7.62
CA SER A 130 -17.28 7.84 8.12
C SER A 130 -16.51 9.06 8.62
N MET A 131 -15.43 8.88 9.38
CA MET A 131 -14.54 9.96 9.83
C MET A 131 -14.00 10.74 8.64
N ARG A 132 -13.58 10.05 7.58
CA ARG A 132 -13.04 10.70 6.40
C ARG A 132 -14.03 11.57 5.63
N ARG A 133 -15.31 11.19 5.62
CA ARG A 133 -16.37 12.05 5.08
C ARG A 133 -16.55 13.30 5.92
N VAL A 134 -16.46 13.17 7.24
CA VAL A 134 -16.51 14.30 8.18
C VAL A 134 -15.32 15.23 7.95
N GLU A 135 -14.10 14.70 7.77
CA GLU A 135 -12.91 15.49 7.46
C GLU A 135 -13.04 16.28 6.15
N HIS A 136 -13.49 15.65 5.07
CA HIS A 136 -13.75 16.33 3.80
C HIS A 136 -14.82 17.41 3.94
N ALA A 137 -15.92 17.12 4.64
CA ALA A 137 -16.99 18.09 4.89
C ALA A 137 -16.47 19.27 5.73
N LEU A 138 -15.71 19.00 6.78
CA LEU A 138 -15.10 20.01 7.63
C LEU A 138 -14.14 20.89 6.84
N ALA A 139 -13.30 20.31 5.97
CA ALA A 139 -12.40 21.06 5.11
C ALA A 139 -13.16 22.01 4.17
N MET A 140 -14.23 21.55 3.52
CA MET A 140 -15.07 22.40 2.66
C MET A 140 -15.73 23.53 3.45
N VAL A 141 -16.27 23.25 4.63
CA VAL A 141 -16.84 24.27 5.52
C VAL A 141 -15.78 25.29 5.92
N MET A 142 -14.59 24.86 6.31
CA MET A 142 -13.49 25.76 6.68
C MET A 142 -13.05 26.66 5.52
N ILE A 143 -12.99 26.13 4.29
CA ILE A 143 -12.68 26.91 3.09
C ILE A 143 -13.73 28.01 2.84
N VAL A 144 -15.01 27.68 2.96
CA VAL A 144 -16.10 28.65 2.80
C VAL A 144 -16.03 29.69 3.91
N SER A 145 -15.89 29.26 5.17
CA SER A 145 -15.82 30.14 6.34
C SER A 145 -14.65 31.12 6.27
N ILE A 146 -13.44 30.67 5.96
CA ILE A 146 -12.28 31.59 5.86
C ILE A 146 -12.43 32.56 4.69
N SER A 147 -13.05 32.14 3.59
CA SER A 147 -13.29 32.99 2.42
C SER A 147 -14.28 34.11 2.74
N ILE A 148 -15.40 33.78 3.41
CA ILE A 148 -16.39 34.75 3.87
C ILE A 148 -15.79 35.69 4.89
N LEU A 149 -15.11 35.15 5.91
CA LEU A 149 -14.55 35.96 7.00
C LEU A 149 -13.48 36.92 6.50
N THR A 150 -12.65 36.51 5.53
CA THR A 150 -11.66 37.39 4.91
C THR A 150 -12.33 38.47 4.05
N CYS A 151 -13.41 38.17 3.33
CA CYS A 151 -14.16 39.20 2.61
C CYS A 151 -14.81 40.20 3.57
N TYR A 152 -15.43 39.70 4.65
CA TYR A 152 -16.02 40.52 5.70
C TYR A 152 -14.97 41.39 6.39
N SER A 153 -13.77 40.87 6.66
CA SER A 153 -12.71 41.66 7.30
C SER A 153 -12.30 42.87 6.44
N ARG A 154 -12.27 42.74 5.10
CA ARG A 154 -11.98 43.86 4.19
C ARG A 154 -13.06 44.94 4.20
N HIS A 155 -14.30 44.55 4.44
CA HIS A 155 -15.42 45.47 4.59
C HIS A 155 -15.41 46.16 5.95
N HIS A 156 -15.34 45.38 7.04
CA HIS A 156 -15.37 45.84 8.43
C HIS A 156 -14.21 46.79 8.76
N LEU A 157 -13.01 46.49 8.24
CA LEU A 157 -11.84 47.35 8.43
C LEU A 157 -11.79 48.53 7.43
N HIS A 158 -12.85 48.76 6.65
CA HIS A 158 -12.97 49.86 5.69
C HIS A 158 -11.87 49.95 4.62
N TYR A 159 -11.22 48.83 4.26
CA TYR A 159 -10.20 48.82 3.21
C TYR A 159 -10.80 48.75 1.80
N HIS A 160 -12.00 48.20 1.65
CA HIS A 160 -12.67 48.01 0.37
C HIS A 160 -14.19 48.19 0.49
N THR A 161 -14.81 48.67 -0.59
CA THR A 161 -16.27 48.74 -0.69
C THR A 161 -16.87 47.35 -0.96
N PRO A 162 -18.16 47.10 -0.64
CA PRO A 162 -18.83 45.85 -0.98
C PRO A 162 -18.72 45.48 -2.47
N LEU A 163 -18.80 46.47 -3.36
CA LEU A 163 -18.66 46.25 -4.81
C LEU A 163 -17.26 45.73 -5.17
N GLN A 164 -16.20 46.32 -4.61
CA GLN A 164 -14.82 45.88 -4.86
C GLN A 164 -14.56 44.46 -4.37
N ILE A 165 -15.20 44.09 -3.26
CA ILE A 165 -15.13 42.75 -2.67
C ILE A 165 -15.87 41.74 -3.55
N VAL A 166 -17.13 42.02 -3.91
CA VAL A 166 -17.96 41.12 -4.74
C VAL A 166 -17.33 40.90 -6.11
N VAL A 167 -16.84 41.95 -6.78
CA VAL A 167 -16.18 41.79 -8.08
C VAL A 167 -14.87 41.03 -7.96
N GLY A 168 -14.04 41.33 -6.95
CA GLY A 168 -12.82 40.56 -6.70
C GLY A 168 -13.10 39.09 -6.46
N PHE A 169 -14.04 38.77 -5.56
CA PHE A 169 -14.40 37.39 -5.25
C PHE A 169 -14.96 36.64 -6.48
N SER A 170 -15.84 37.29 -7.25
CA SER A 170 -16.43 36.70 -8.47
C SER A 170 -15.38 36.42 -9.55
N LEU A 171 -14.43 37.34 -9.75
CA LEU A 171 -13.29 37.13 -10.66
C LEU A 171 -12.42 35.97 -10.19
N GLY A 172 -12.16 35.88 -8.88
CA GLY A 172 -11.43 34.77 -8.28
C GLY A 172 -12.12 33.42 -8.51
N LEU A 173 -13.44 33.35 -8.26
CA LEU A 173 -14.24 32.15 -8.48
C LEU A 173 -14.21 31.71 -9.94
N ALA A 174 -14.42 32.66 -10.87
CA ALA A 174 -14.43 32.38 -12.30
C ALA A 174 -13.06 31.88 -12.78
N PHE A 175 -11.99 32.60 -12.44
CA PHE A 175 -10.63 32.21 -12.82
C PHE A 175 -10.24 30.87 -12.19
N GLY A 176 -10.52 30.65 -10.91
CA GLY A 176 -10.21 29.40 -10.21
C GLY A 176 -10.98 28.20 -10.74
N GLY A 177 -12.26 28.36 -11.04
CA GLY A 177 -13.08 27.30 -11.64
C GLY A 177 -12.61 26.92 -13.04
N VAL A 178 -12.35 27.92 -13.90
CA VAL A 178 -11.80 27.70 -15.25
C VAL A 178 -10.42 27.05 -15.17
N TYR A 179 -9.54 27.58 -14.32
CA TYR A 179 -8.20 27.04 -14.14
C TYR A 179 -8.23 25.59 -13.66
N TYR A 180 -9.03 25.27 -12.64
CA TYR A 180 -9.21 23.91 -12.15
C TYR A 180 -9.77 22.98 -13.24
N TYR A 181 -10.77 23.44 -14.00
CA TYR A 181 -11.36 22.64 -15.07
C TYR A 181 -10.31 22.21 -16.11
N PHE A 182 -9.47 23.13 -16.58
CA PHE A 182 -8.46 22.81 -17.58
C PHE A 182 -7.27 22.03 -17.00
N THR A 183 -6.76 22.45 -15.83
CA THR A 183 -5.49 21.95 -15.30
C THR A 183 -5.63 20.73 -14.40
N GLU A 184 -6.80 20.47 -13.83
CA GLU A 184 -7.08 19.28 -13.01
C GLU A 184 -8.12 18.37 -13.66
N HIS A 185 -9.29 18.88 -14.06
CA HIS A 185 -10.36 18.02 -14.53
C HIS A 185 -10.12 17.46 -15.94
N LEU A 186 -9.73 18.32 -16.90
CA LEU A 186 -9.49 17.92 -18.28
C LEU A 186 -8.15 17.20 -18.44
N SER A 187 -7.11 17.67 -17.75
CA SER A 187 -5.75 17.10 -17.83
C SER A 187 -5.64 15.66 -17.29
N ARG A 188 -6.59 15.22 -16.46
CA ARG A 188 -6.73 13.84 -15.98
C ARG A 188 -7.46 12.93 -16.97
N LYS A 189 -8.16 13.49 -17.96
CA LYS A 189 -8.84 12.71 -19.00
C LYS A 189 -7.85 12.35 -20.11
N PRO A 190 -7.99 11.17 -20.73
CA PRO A 190 -7.19 10.83 -21.91
C PRO A 190 -7.52 11.81 -23.04
N LEU A 191 -6.48 12.43 -23.62
CA LEU A 191 -6.64 13.26 -24.80
C LEU A 191 -6.79 12.37 -26.05
N ARG A 192 -7.49 12.86 -27.06
CA ARG A 192 -7.48 12.26 -28.40
C ARG A 192 -6.66 13.18 -29.31
N LEU A 193 -5.50 12.73 -29.75
CA LEU A 193 -4.55 13.52 -30.55
C LEU A 193 -4.38 12.90 -31.95
N PRO A 194 -4.07 13.69 -32.99
CA PRO A 194 -3.69 13.16 -34.30
C PRO A 194 -2.48 12.23 -34.20
N SER A 195 -2.39 11.22 -35.07
CA SER A 195 -1.37 10.16 -35.04
C SER A 195 0.10 10.59 -34.80
N PRO A 196 0.63 11.73 -35.30
CA PRO A 196 2.03 12.11 -35.02
C PRO A 196 2.29 12.58 -33.57
N LEU A 197 1.25 12.90 -32.80
CA LEU A 197 1.35 13.35 -31.40
C LEU A 197 0.83 12.32 -30.39
N ALA A 198 0.23 11.24 -30.86
CA ALA A 198 -0.28 10.16 -30.01
C ALA A 198 0.88 9.25 -29.57
N VAL A 199 1.32 9.40 -28.33
CA VAL A 199 2.25 8.46 -27.68
C VAL A 199 1.46 7.20 -27.32
N SER A 200 1.79 6.05 -27.93
CA SER A 200 1.18 4.75 -27.59
C SER A 200 1.44 4.42 -26.12
N GLU A 201 0.40 3.97 -25.39
CA GLU A 201 0.49 3.43 -24.01
C GLU A 201 1.61 2.39 -23.84
N SER A 202 2.03 1.73 -24.94
CA SER A 202 3.07 0.70 -24.96
C SER A 202 4.51 1.21 -25.08
N SER A 203 4.76 2.52 -25.13
CA SER A 203 6.08 3.08 -25.47
C SER A 203 6.86 3.72 -24.31
N SER A 204 6.25 3.84 -23.12
CA SER A 204 6.96 4.28 -21.91
C SER A 204 7.85 3.13 -21.39
N PRO A 205 9.19 3.29 -21.31
CA PRO A 205 10.09 2.26 -20.78
C PRO A 205 9.72 1.85 -19.34
N LEU A 206 9.17 2.79 -18.57
CA LEU A 206 8.67 2.58 -17.22
C LEU A 206 7.32 1.86 -17.21
N ALA A 207 6.41 2.12 -18.14
CA ALA A 207 5.17 1.37 -18.30
C ALA A 207 5.42 -0.08 -18.74
N ILE A 208 6.43 -0.33 -19.58
CA ILE A 208 6.87 -1.69 -19.94
C ILE A 208 7.43 -2.41 -18.71
N ARG A 209 8.22 -1.72 -17.87
CA ARG A 209 8.77 -2.27 -16.61
C ARG A 209 7.69 -2.48 -15.55
N ALA A 210 6.73 -1.56 -15.42
CA ALA A 210 5.62 -1.64 -14.48
C ALA A 210 4.59 -2.69 -14.90
N ASN A 211 4.26 -2.81 -16.19
CA ASN A 211 3.40 -3.89 -16.71
C ASN A 211 4.04 -5.28 -16.53
N ARG A 212 5.38 -5.40 -16.56
CA ARG A 212 6.06 -6.63 -16.15
C ARG A 212 5.94 -6.94 -14.66
N LEU A 213 5.79 -5.94 -13.81
CA LEU A 213 5.67 -6.08 -12.36
C LEU A 213 4.20 -6.22 -11.88
N LEU A 214 3.24 -5.76 -12.67
CA LEU A 214 1.81 -5.68 -12.31
C LEU A 214 0.90 -6.66 -13.06
N GLN A 215 1.43 -7.50 -13.96
CA GLN A 215 0.64 -8.54 -14.61
C GLN A 215 0.19 -9.58 -13.55
N PRO A 216 -1.13 -9.80 -13.34
CA PRO A 216 -1.59 -11.02 -12.71
C PRO A 216 -1.28 -12.16 -13.69
N LEU A 217 -0.50 -13.15 -13.26
CA LEU A 217 -0.30 -14.36 -14.05
C LEU A 217 -1.67 -15.01 -14.26
N SER A 218 -2.15 -14.93 -15.50
CA SER A 218 -3.33 -15.63 -15.96
C SER A 218 -3.15 -17.12 -15.73
N THR A 219 -3.99 -17.69 -14.87
CA THR A 219 -4.17 -19.13 -14.73
C THR A 219 -4.83 -19.68 -16.00
N SER A 220 -4.04 -20.02 -17.01
CA SER A 220 -4.48 -20.97 -18.03
C SER A 220 -3.48 -22.11 -18.11
N SER A 221 -3.82 -23.17 -17.40
CA SER A 221 -3.26 -24.51 -17.54
C SER A 221 -3.40 -24.98 -18.99
N ALA A 222 -2.29 -25.00 -19.73
CA ALA A 222 -2.19 -25.84 -20.91
C ALA A 222 -1.92 -27.28 -20.47
N THR A 223 -2.96 -28.01 -20.08
CA THR A 223 -2.92 -29.47 -19.98
C THR A 223 -3.73 -30.04 -21.14
N ALA A 224 -3.00 -30.63 -22.09
CA ALA A 224 -3.57 -31.53 -23.07
C ALA A 224 -4.09 -32.78 -22.33
N HIS A 225 -5.41 -32.90 -22.20
CA HIS A 225 -6.05 -34.18 -21.94
C HIS A 225 -7.10 -34.45 -23.02
N LYS A 226 -6.83 -35.50 -23.77
CA LYS A 226 -7.69 -36.12 -24.76
C LYS A 226 -8.77 -36.91 -24.01
N GLN A 227 -9.97 -36.35 -23.88
CA GLN A 227 -11.17 -37.11 -23.54
C GLN A 227 -12.31 -36.66 -24.43
N SER A 228 -12.84 -37.64 -25.15
CA SER A 228 -13.92 -37.55 -26.10
C SER A 228 -15.24 -37.24 -25.39
N ASP A 229 -15.84 -36.08 -25.68
CA ASP A 229 -17.27 -35.91 -25.57
C ASP A 229 -17.81 -35.14 -26.77
N THR A 230 -18.46 -35.89 -27.64
CA THR A 230 -19.18 -35.45 -28.82
C THR A 230 -20.46 -34.73 -28.41
N SER A 231 -20.37 -33.45 -28.00
CA SER A 231 -21.56 -32.60 -27.83
C SER A 231 -21.32 -31.08 -27.93
N ALA A 232 -20.11 -30.62 -28.26
CA ALA A 232 -19.77 -29.20 -28.31
C ALA A 232 -19.39 -28.65 -29.72
N LEU A 233 -19.75 -29.35 -30.80
CA LEU A 233 -19.48 -28.93 -32.19
C LEU A 233 -20.70 -28.31 -32.91
N ARG A 234 -21.61 -27.68 -32.17
CA ARG A 234 -22.80 -27.01 -32.77
C ARG A 234 -23.00 -25.54 -32.41
N ALA A 235 -22.12 -24.92 -31.63
CA ALA A 235 -22.35 -23.56 -31.09
C ALA A 235 -21.28 -22.49 -31.41
N LEU A 236 -20.39 -22.73 -32.38
CA LEU A 236 -19.36 -21.74 -32.78
C LEU A 236 -19.37 -21.41 -34.29
N ARG A 237 -20.56 -21.33 -34.90
CA ARG A 237 -20.70 -20.92 -36.31
C ARG A 237 -21.57 -19.70 -36.59
N HIS A 238 -21.88 -18.88 -35.58
CA HIS A 238 -22.50 -17.57 -35.78
C HIS A 238 -21.88 -16.49 -34.90
N ARG A 239 -20.83 -15.84 -35.41
CA ARG A 239 -20.62 -14.41 -35.23
C ARG A 239 -19.78 -13.89 -36.39
N LYS A 240 -20.46 -13.39 -37.42
CA LYS A 240 -19.86 -12.59 -38.49
C LYS A 240 -19.14 -11.39 -37.85
N PRO A 241 -18.01 -10.93 -38.40
CA PRO A 241 -17.46 -9.62 -38.04
C PRO A 241 -18.53 -8.56 -38.39
N PRO A 242 -18.64 -7.45 -37.62
CA PRO A 242 -19.57 -6.40 -37.98
C PRO A 242 -19.18 -5.87 -39.36
N ALA A 243 -20.15 -5.88 -40.27
CA ALA A 243 -19.99 -5.34 -41.61
C ALA A 243 -19.51 -3.89 -41.52
N HIS A 244 -18.43 -3.58 -42.23
CA HIS A 244 -18.03 -2.21 -42.55
C HIS A 244 -19.25 -1.47 -43.09
N ARG A 245 -19.81 -0.56 -42.28
CA ARG A 245 -20.78 0.40 -42.77
C ARG A 245 -19.98 1.42 -43.57
N ARG A 246 -19.99 1.29 -44.91
CA ARG A 246 -19.57 2.37 -45.81
C ARG A 246 -20.47 3.58 -45.53
N SER A 247 -19.99 4.48 -44.68
CA SER A 247 -20.56 5.80 -44.46
C SER A 247 -19.70 6.78 -45.26
N SER A 248 -20.10 7.00 -46.50
CA SER A 248 -19.56 8.08 -47.34
C SER A 248 -20.02 9.42 -46.76
N THR A 249 -19.15 10.09 -46.02
CA THR A 249 -19.32 11.51 -45.69
C THR A 249 -17.99 12.21 -45.88
N LEU A 250 -18.00 13.23 -46.76
CA LEU A 250 -16.89 14.16 -47.06
C LEU A 250 -16.19 14.75 -45.81
N GLY A 251 -16.77 14.62 -44.62
CA GLY A 251 -16.17 15.02 -43.34
C GLY A 251 -14.96 14.18 -42.89
N GLU A 252 -14.79 12.93 -43.35
CA GLU A 252 -13.58 12.14 -43.04
C GLU A 252 -12.34 12.61 -43.80
N LEU A 253 -12.49 13.40 -44.87
CA LEU A 253 -11.35 13.96 -45.61
C LEU A 253 -10.76 15.22 -44.94
N ILE A 254 -11.45 15.79 -43.94
CA ILE A 254 -11.10 17.07 -43.32
C ILE A 254 -10.68 16.91 -41.85
N LEU A 255 -11.09 15.83 -41.18
CA LEU A 255 -10.79 15.59 -39.76
C LEU A 255 -9.75 14.47 -39.59
N PRO A 256 -8.56 14.77 -39.04
CA PRO A 256 -7.54 13.74 -38.81
C PRO A 256 -8.06 12.67 -37.84
N GLN A 257 -7.74 11.39 -38.09
CA GLN A 257 -8.05 10.31 -37.15
C GLN A 257 -7.34 10.56 -35.81
N LEU A 258 -8.12 10.75 -34.75
CA LEU A 258 -7.63 11.06 -33.40
C LEU A 258 -7.44 9.76 -32.60
N HIS A 259 -6.20 9.47 -32.20
CA HIS A 259 -5.84 8.33 -31.37
C HIS A 259 -5.82 8.70 -29.88
N PRO A 260 -6.12 7.77 -28.95
CA PRO A 260 -6.01 8.02 -27.52
C PRO A 260 -4.54 8.22 -27.13
N SER A 261 -4.26 9.30 -26.41
CA SER A 261 -2.95 9.57 -25.80
C SER A 261 -3.09 9.53 -24.27
N PRO A 262 -2.00 9.21 -23.54
CA PRO A 262 -2.01 9.29 -22.09
C PRO A 262 -2.41 10.70 -21.63
N PRO A 263 -3.08 10.84 -20.47
CA PRO A 263 -3.43 12.15 -19.92
C PRO A 263 -2.19 13.05 -19.80
N ILE A 264 -2.35 14.36 -19.99
CA ILE A 264 -1.24 15.34 -19.90
C ILE A 264 -0.46 15.19 -18.59
N ARG A 265 -1.17 14.90 -17.49
CA ARG A 265 -0.54 14.71 -16.17
C ARG A 265 0.40 13.52 -16.13
N GLN A 266 0.08 12.43 -16.84
CA GLN A 266 0.96 11.27 -16.93
C GLN A 266 2.26 11.65 -17.65
N MET A 267 2.17 12.39 -18.76
CA MET A 267 3.35 12.89 -19.48
C MET A 267 4.21 13.80 -18.59
N LEU A 268 3.60 14.63 -17.76
CA LEU A 268 4.31 15.51 -16.82
C LEU A 268 5.03 14.70 -15.72
N LEU A 269 4.40 13.66 -15.19
CA LEU A 269 4.97 12.82 -14.12
C LEU A 269 6.07 11.88 -14.64
N ASP A 270 5.99 11.46 -15.90
CA ASP A 270 7.02 10.64 -16.55
C ASP A 270 8.27 11.45 -16.94
N HIS A 271 8.24 12.79 -16.80
CA HIS A 271 9.39 13.64 -17.10
C HIS A 271 10.55 13.41 -16.09
N PRO A 272 11.82 13.30 -16.54
CA PRO A 272 12.96 13.00 -15.65
C PRO A 272 13.10 13.93 -14.45
N VAL A 273 12.76 15.22 -14.63
CA VAL A 273 12.76 16.21 -13.54
C VAL A 273 11.68 15.90 -12.50
N ALA A 274 10.47 15.52 -12.92
CA ALA A 274 9.40 15.16 -11.99
C ALA A 274 9.79 13.93 -11.17
N ILE A 275 10.41 12.94 -11.80
CA ILE A 275 10.95 11.75 -11.14
C ILE A 275 12.07 12.11 -10.16
N ALA A 276 13.04 12.95 -10.56
CA ALA A 276 14.16 13.37 -9.71
C ALA A 276 13.68 14.09 -8.44
N PHE A 277 12.68 14.98 -8.57
CA PHE A 277 12.07 15.66 -7.44
C PHE A 277 11.07 14.79 -6.66
N ARG A 278 10.76 13.58 -7.16
CA ARG A 278 9.74 12.68 -6.60
C ARG A 278 8.36 13.36 -6.53
N ILE A 279 8.02 14.11 -7.57
CA ILE A 279 6.70 14.71 -7.72
C ILE A 279 5.71 13.57 -7.96
N ARG A 280 4.59 13.59 -7.22
CA ARG A 280 3.54 12.59 -7.32
C ARG A 280 2.18 13.23 -7.53
N ASP A 281 1.24 12.44 -8.05
CA ASP A 281 -0.18 12.79 -8.07
C ASP A 281 -0.98 11.67 -7.42
N SER A 282 -1.10 11.72 -6.10
CA SER A 282 -1.75 10.64 -5.36
C SER A 282 -3.24 10.52 -5.68
N TRP A 283 -3.88 11.62 -6.08
CA TRP A 283 -5.31 11.65 -6.44
C TRP A 283 -5.61 11.05 -7.82
N ALA A 284 -4.60 10.84 -8.67
CA ALA A 284 -4.75 10.09 -9.92
C ALA A 284 -4.79 8.56 -9.69
N VAL A 285 -4.12 8.10 -8.63
CA VAL A 285 -4.02 6.67 -8.30
C VAL A 285 -5.07 6.27 -7.26
N TRP A 286 -5.20 7.06 -6.20
CA TRP A 286 -6.09 6.79 -5.09
C TRP A 286 -7.09 7.93 -4.88
N ARG A 287 -8.37 7.58 -4.70
CA ARG A 287 -9.44 8.56 -4.43
C ARG A 287 -9.31 9.26 -3.08
N ASP A 288 -8.28 8.93 -2.31
CA ASP A 288 -7.99 9.48 -0.99
C ASP A 288 -6.67 10.23 -0.89
N GLY A 289 -5.99 10.42 -2.02
CA GLY A 289 -4.64 10.97 -2.00
C GLY A 289 -3.64 10.05 -1.29
N GLY A 290 -3.95 8.75 -1.11
CA GLY A 290 -3.03 7.73 -0.59
C GLY A 290 -2.94 7.65 0.93
N ILE A 291 -3.75 8.39 1.70
CA ILE A 291 -3.66 8.46 3.17
C ILE A 291 -3.92 7.09 3.83
N GLU A 292 -4.97 6.37 3.42
CA GLU A 292 -5.29 5.05 3.99
C GLU A 292 -4.25 4.01 3.58
N GLY A 293 -3.68 4.15 2.38
CA GLY A 293 -2.58 3.32 1.90
C GLY A 293 -1.32 3.50 2.75
N GLU A 294 -0.92 4.75 2.97
CA GLU A 294 0.22 5.14 3.82
C GLU A 294 0.01 4.67 5.27
N TYR A 295 -1.16 4.94 5.86
CA TYR A 295 -1.50 4.51 7.22
C TYR A 295 -1.53 2.98 7.34
N GLY A 296 -2.16 2.28 6.40
CA GLY A 296 -2.24 0.82 6.41
C GLY A 296 -0.85 0.17 6.30
N ALA A 297 0.04 0.72 5.47
CA ALA A 297 1.42 0.25 5.39
C ALA A 297 2.18 0.48 6.69
N TRP A 298 2.09 1.68 7.27
CA TRP A 298 2.67 1.98 8.58
C TRP A 298 2.09 1.09 9.68
N ARG A 299 0.77 0.84 9.69
CA ARG A 299 0.07 0.06 10.70
C ARG A 299 0.49 -1.41 10.67
N ARG A 300 0.64 -1.98 9.48
CA ARG A 300 1.19 -3.33 9.29
C ARG A 300 2.62 -3.42 9.80
N GLU A 301 3.46 -2.45 9.47
CA GLU A 301 4.84 -2.40 9.94
C GLU A 301 4.91 -2.26 11.47
N TRP A 302 4.08 -1.39 12.05
CA TRP A 302 3.96 -1.22 13.50
C TRP A 302 3.53 -2.51 14.20
N GLU A 303 2.55 -3.23 13.62
CA GLU A 303 2.10 -4.51 14.14
C GLU A 303 3.16 -5.59 14.01
N ALA A 304 3.87 -5.67 12.88
CA ALA A 304 5.00 -6.57 12.69
C ALA A 304 6.10 -6.31 13.75
N ARG A 305 6.45 -5.04 13.99
CA ARG A 305 7.43 -4.67 15.02
C ARG A 305 6.95 -4.96 16.43
N ARG A 306 5.66 -4.74 16.74
CA ARG A 306 5.10 -5.14 18.04
C ARG A 306 5.06 -6.64 18.21
N ALA A 307 4.73 -7.40 17.17
CA ALA A 307 4.78 -8.86 17.22
C ALA A 307 6.21 -9.36 17.43
N ALA A 308 7.20 -8.70 16.82
CA ALA A 308 8.62 -8.99 17.02
C ALA A 308 9.15 -8.56 18.41
N CYS A 309 8.61 -7.47 18.99
CA CYS A 309 9.08 -6.87 20.24
C CYS A 309 8.24 -7.26 21.46
N SER A 310 7.05 -7.85 21.29
CA SER A 310 6.31 -8.44 22.40
C SER A 310 7.20 -9.53 22.98
N PRO A 311 7.69 -9.36 24.22
CA PRO A 311 8.18 -10.51 24.94
C PRO A 311 7.00 -11.47 24.95
N ILE A 312 7.24 -12.68 24.45
CA ILE A 312 6.42 -13.85 24.79
C ILE A 312 5.99 -13.65 26.24
N ASN A 313 4.71 -13.78 26.56
CA ASN A 313 4.26 -13.85 27.94
C ASN A 313 5.02 -15.00 28.61
N SER A 314 6.20 -14.66 29.12
CA SER A 314 7.27 -15.49 29.62
C SER A 314 7.12 -15.57 31.13
N ALA A 315 5.90 -15.88 31.54
CA ALA A 315 5.54 -16.20 32.91
C ALA A 315 4.46 -17.29 32.83
N ASN A 316 4.93 -18.55 32.76
CA ASN A 316 4.19 -19.81 32.99
C ASN A 316 3.95 -20.79 31.84
N ARG A 317 4.59 -20.67 30.67
CA ARG A 317 4.78 -21.83 29.78
C ARG A 317 6.27 -22.02 29.54
N ALA A 318 6.76 -23.22 29.83
CA ALA A 318 8.11 -23.63 29.44
C ALA A 318 8.33 -23.27 27.96
N ASP A 319 9.50 -22.73 27.62
CA ASP A 319 9.87 -22.45 26.24
C ASP A 319 9.82 -23.78 25.46
N VAL A 320 8.71 -24.01 24.74
CA VAL A 320 8.43 -25.29 24.09
C VAL A 320 9.56 -25.60 23.12
N GLY A 321 10.10 -24.61 22.39
CA GLY A 321 11.23 -24.79 21.47
C GLY A 321 12.54 -25.25 22.13
N SER A 322 12.67 -25.11 23.46
CA SER A 322 13.85 -25.57 24.22
C SER A 322 13.76 -27.02 24.73
N LEU A 323 12.64 -27.70 24.50
CA LEU A 323 12.47 -29.09 24.95
C LEU A 323 13.41 -30.04 24.17
N PRO A 324 14.09 -30.98 24.86
CA PRO A 324 15.06 -31.89 24.22
C PRO A 324 14.53 -32.69 23.02
N ARG A 325 13.24 -33.06 23.03
CA ARG A 325 12.59 -33.78 21.93
C ARG A 325 12.61 -32.97 20.62
N HIS A 326 12.34 -31.67 20.67
CA HIS A 326 12.33 -30.85 19.46
C HIS A 326 13.74 -30.64 18.92
N TYR A 327 14.73 -30.54 19.82
CA TYR A 327 16.13 -30.52 19.44
C TYR A 327 16.53 -31.80 18.69
N SER A 328 16.20 -32.99 19.21
CA SER A 328 16.52 -34.26 18.54
C SER A 328 15.84 -34.40 17.18
N ILE A 329 14.57 -34.01 17.06
CA ILE A 329 13.85 -34.05 15.77
C ILE A 329 14.43 -33.04 14.78
N MET A 330 14.86 -31.86 15.25
CA MET A 330 15.52 -30.86 14.39
C MET A 330 16.89 -31.35 13.87
N LEU A 331 17.64 -32.11 14.68
CA LEU A 331 18.86 -32.78 14.20
C LEU A 331 18.57 -33.80 13.11
N ASP A 332 17.47 -34.54 13.21
CA ASP A 332 17.02 -35.44 12.14
C ASP A 332 16.62 -34.66 10.88
N ALA A 333 15.91 -33.53 11.03
CA ALA A 333 15.60 -32.64 9.92
C ALA A 333 16.88 -32.07 9.25
N LEU A 334 17.93 -31.78 10.04
CA LEU A 334 19.26 -31.41 9.52
C LEU A 334 19.94 -32.56 8.77
N SER A 335 19.79 -33.79 9.25
CA SER A 335 20.28 -34.97 8.53
C SER A 335 19.55 -35.16 7.19
N GLU A 336 18.23 -34.90 7.14
CA GLU A 336 17.49 -34.87 5.87
C GLU A 336 18.00 -33.75 4.95
N ALA A 337 18.21 -32.54 5.49
CA ALA A 337 18.74 -31.41 4.73
C ALA A 337 20.07 -31.73 4.05
N ASP A 338 20.98 -32.45 4.74
CA ASP A 338 22.32 -32.79 4.23
C ASP A 338 22.31 -33.75 3.02
N LYS A 339 21.20 -34.47 2.81
CA LYS A 339 20.98 -35.32 1.61
C LYS A 339 20.73 -34.51 0.35
N SER A 340 20.38 -33.23 0.47
CA SER A 340 20.09 -32.36 -0.66
C SER A 340 21.35 -32.11 -1.50
N LEU A 341 21.27 -32.34 -2.81
CA LEU A 341 22.33 -31.96 -3.76
C LEU A 341 22.57 -30.44 -3.69
N PRO A 342 23.78 -29.97 -3.34
CA PRO A 342 24.06 -28.55 -3.18
C PRO A 342 24.06 -27.83 -4.53
N THR A 343 23.55 -26.60 -4.54
CA THR A 343 23.56 -25.68 -5.69
C THR A 343 23.88 -24.26 -5.23
N ASP A 344 24.31 -23.42 -6.16
CA ASP A 344 24.59 -22.00 -5.95
C ASP A 344 23.33 -21.11 -5.90
N THR A 345 22.17 -21.64 -6.29
CA THR A 345 20.93 -20.89 -6.52
C THR A 345 19.81 -21.22 -5.54
N ALA A 346 19.97 -22.24 -4.68
CA ALA A 346 18.95 -22.68 -3.74
C ALA A 346 19.54 -23.38 -2.50
N PHE A 347 18.93 -23.13 -1.34
CA PHE A 347 19.36 -23.69 -0.06
C PHE A 347 19.04 -25.18 0.10
N CYS A 348 19.86 -25.87 0.88
CA CYS A 348 19.60 -27.24 1.34
C CYS A 348 18.77 -27.20 2.63
N VAL A 349 17.46 -27.34 2.51
CA VAL A 349 16.52 -27.40 3.65
C VAL A 349 16.05 -28.83 3.84
N GLY A 350 15.78 -29.21 5.09
CA GLY A 350 15.17 -30.48 5.48
C GLY A 350 13.89 -30.25 6.30
N CYS A 351 12.97 -31.21 6.24
CA CYS A 351 11.66 -31.15 6.86
C CYS A 351 11.28 -32.52 7.44
N VAL A 352 10.63 -32.53 8.60
CA VAL A 352 10.08 -33.73 9.26
C VAL A 352 8.68 -33.43 9.76
N ILE A 353 7.74 -34.34 9.58
CA ILE A 353 6.38 -34.25 10.10
C ILE A 353 6.20 -35.36 11.14
N SER A 354 5.75 -35.00 12.35
CA SER A 354 5.50 -35.96 13.43
C SER A 354 4.19 -35.64 14.16
N PHE A 355 3.71 -36.57 14.98
CA PHE A 355 2.54 -36.31 15.81
C PHE A 355 2.84 -35.27 16.90
N SER A 356 1.84 -34.41 17.12
CA SER A 356 1.90 -33.41 18.18
C SER A 356 1.81 -34.11 19.53
N SER A 357 2.84 -33.94 20.36
CA SER A 357 2.86 -34.42 21.73
C SER A 357 3.27 -33.27 22.65
N ASP A 358 2.55 -33.15 23.77
CA ASP A 358 2.80 -32.17 24.81
C ASP A 358 3.56 -32.80 26.02
N SER A 359 3.95 -34.08 25.93
CA SER A 359 4.67 -34.77 27.02
C SER A 359 6.16 -34.41 27.03
N SER A 360 6.67 -34.05 28.21
CA SER A 360 8.08 -33.70 28.47
C SER A 360 9.01 -34.91 28.57
N ASP A 361 8.47 -36.13 28.66
CA ASP A 361 9.14 -37.26 29.33
C ASP A 361 9.68 -38.36 28.40
N SER A 362 10.05 -38.04 27.16
CA SER A 362 10.67 -39.04 26.29
C SER A 362 11.93 -38.53 25.59
N ALA A 363 13.03 -38.46 26.34
CA ALA A 363 14.41 -38.33 25.84
C ALA A 363 14.89 -39.57 25.03
N GLY A 364 13.96 -40.35 24.46
CA GLY A 364 14.21 -41.60 23.77
C GLY A 364 13.12 -41.98 22.76
N ALA A 365 12.47 -41.00 22.14
CA ALA A 365 11.53 -41.26 21.04
C ALA A 365 12.33 -41.64 19.78
N ALA A 366 12.46 -42.93 19.53
CA ALA A 366 13.05 -43.49 18.32
C ALA A 366 12.34 -42.96 17.05
N ARG A 367 13.01 -43.03 15.89
CA ARG A 367 12.54 -42.81 14.50
C ARG A 367 11.11 -43.30 14.14
N SER A 368 10.46 -44.06 15.02
CA SER A 368 9.12 -44.63 14.89
C SER A 368 7.96 -43.62 15.07
N GLU A 369 8.23 -42.33 15.29
CA GLU A 369 7.19 -41.28 15.46
C GLU A 369 7.00 -40.38 14.23
N TYR A 370 7.80 -40.55 13.17
CA TYR A 370 7.72 -39.72 11.97
C TYR A 370 6.61 -40.21 11.03
N LEU A 371 5.79 -39.27 10.59
CA LEU A 371 4.81 -39.49 9.53
C LEU A 371 5.51 -39.50 8.18
N GLU A 372 6.25 -38.42 7.90
CA GLU A 372 7.04 -38.27 6.68
C GLU A 372 8.22 -37.34 6.91
N THR A 373 9.23 -37.47 6.05
CA THR A 373 10.36 -36.54 5.96
C THR A 373 10.37 -35.87 4.60
N GLY A 374 11.18 -34.83 4.42
CA GLY A 374 11.38 -34.20 3.13
C GLY A 374 12.71 -33.47 3.11
N TYR A 375 13.38 -33.44 1.97
CA TYR A 375 14.51 -32.54 1.77
C TYR A 375 14.42 -31.84 0.41
N SER A 376 15.17 -30.74 0.28
CA SER A 376 15.10 -29.88 -0.89
C SER A 376 15.56 -30.63 -2.14
N ARG A 377 14.74 -30.60 -3.19
CA ARG A 377 14.95 -31.33 -4.46
C ARG A 377 14.94 -32.86 -4.32
N GLU A 378 14.29 -33.40 -3.29
CA GLU A 378 14.04 -34.84 -3.19
C GLU A 378 13.10 -35.34 -4.29
N LEU A 379 11.98 -34.64 -4.49
CA LEU A 379 11.03 -34.94 -5.56
C LEU A 379 11.40 -34.18 -6.85
N PRO A 380 11.03 -34.67 -8.05
CA PRO A 380 11.38 -34.05 -9.32
C PRO A 380 11.00 -32.57 -9.41
N GLY A 381 11.94 -31.77 -9.91
CA GLY A 381 11.77 -30.32 -10.09
C GLY A 381 12.35 -29.49 -8.96
N ASN A 382 12.08 -28.17 -9.00
CA ASN A 382 12.52 -27.26 -7.94
C ASN A 382 11.54 -27.34 -6.76
N THR A 383 11.69 -28.36 -5.92
CA THR A 383 10.84 -28.61 -4.74
C THR A 383 11.55 -28.23 -3.45
N HIS A 384 10.82 -27.62 -2.51
CA HIS A 384 11.33 -27.33 -1.17
C HIS A 384 11.06 -28.52 -0.23
N ALA A 385 11.76 -28.58 0.89
CA ALA A 385 11.66 -29.69 1.84
C ALA A 385 10.24 -29.91 2.38
N GLU A 386 9.55 -28.83 2.73
CA GLU A 386 8.18 -28.86 3.25
C GLU A 386 7.20 -29.33 2.16
N GLN A 387 7.44 -28.94 0.91
CA GLN A 387 6.69 -29.46 -0.23
C GLN A 387 6.91 -30.97 -0.38
N CYS A 388 8.15 -31.45 -0.36
CA CYS A 388 8.46 -32.87 -0.48
C CYS A 388 7.80 -33.70 0.62
N ALA A 389 7.87 -33.24 1.87
CA ALA A 389 7.27 -33.95 3.01
C ALA A 389 5.74 -34.03 2.89
N LEU A 390 5.07 -32.92 2.54
CA LEU A 390 3.61 -32.88 2.40
C LEU A 390 3.11 -33.67 1.19
N ASP A 391 3.80 -33.58 0.05
CA ASP A 391 3.44 -34.29 -1.17
C ASP A 391 3.62 -35.82 -0.98
N LYS A 392 4.68 -36.27 -0.29
CA LYS A 392 4.87 -37.68 0.09
C LYS A 392 3.80 -38.14 1.08
N LEU A 393 3.45 -37.33 2.08
CA LEU A 393 2.41 -37.66 3.06
C LEU A 393 1.06 -37.88 2.38
N ALA A 394 0.71 -37.02 1.42
CA ALA A 394 -0.48 -37.17 0.61
C ALA A 394 -0.42 -38.39 -0.32
N THR A 395 0.76 -38.74 -0.84
CA THR A 395 0.93 -39.89 -1.74
C THR A 395 0.88 -41.23 -1.00
N HIS A 396 1.53 -41.33 0.16
CA HIS A 396 1.64 -42.57 0.92
C HIS A 396 0.41 -42.89 1.75
N PHE A 397 -0.28 -41.87 2.28
CA PHE A 397 -1.40 -42.07 3.21
C PHE A 397 -2.70 -41.38 2.77
N GLY A 398 -2.68 -40.53 1.74
CA GLY A 398 -3.86 -39.79 1.31
C GLY A 398 -4.89 -40.67 0.63
N LEU A 399 -6.15 -40.50 1.00
CA LEU A 399 -7.28 -41.14 0.30
C LEU A 399 -7.79 -40.25 -0.85
N PRO A 400 -8.35 -40.84 -1.92
CA PRO A 400 -8.94 -40.09 -3.01
C PRO A 400 -10.11 -39.21 -2.54
N GLN A 401 -10.24 -38.03 -3.17
CA GLN A 401 -11.29 -37.06 -2.86
C GLN A 401 -12.69 -37.69 -3.06
N GLY A 402 -13.49 -37.75 -1.99
CA GLY A 402 -14.83 -38.37 -2.00
C GLY A 402 -15.05 -39.47 -0.96
N ALA A 403 -14.03 -39.87 -0.21
CA ALA A 403 -14.20 -40.79 0.92
C ALA A 403 -15.09 -40.17 2.02
N ASN A 404 -15.97 -40.99 2.61
CA ASN A 404 -16.98 -40.56 3.58
C ASN A 404 -16.32 -39.86 4.79
N THR A 405 -16.52 -38.55 4.95
CA THR A 405 -15.85 -37.69 5.94
C THR A 405 -16.59 -37.60 7.28
N ARG A 406 -17.73 -38.30 7.42
CA ARG A 406 -18.55 -38.30 8.64
C ARG A 406 -17.81 -39.05 9.76
N ASN A 407 -17.60 -38.35 10.88
CA ASN A 407 -17.04 -38.87 12.15
C ASN A 407 -15.58 -39.38 12.12
N VAL A 408 -14.70 -38.73 11.36
CA VAL A 408 -13.25 -39.00 11.38
C VAL A 408 -12.55 -38.07 12.39
N PRO A 409 -11.75 -38.59 13.34
CA PRO A 409 -11.02 -37.76 14.30
C PRO A 409 -9.98 -36.86 13.60
N THR A 410 -9.75 -35.67 14.15
CA THR A 410 -8.66 -34.79 13.70
C THR A 410 -7.48 -34.97 14.65
N LEU A 411 -6.31 -35.25 14.10
CA LEU A 411 -5.05 -35.41 14.82
C LEU A 411 -4.14 -34.23 14.50
N ASP A 412 -3.57 -33.68 15.56
CA ASP A 412 -2.60 -32.61 15.44
C ASP A 412 -1.21 -33.16 15.14
N VAL A 413 -0.54 -32.53 14.20
CA VAL A 413 0.83 -32.83 13.80
C VAL A 413 1.70 -31.58 13.96
N ASP A 414 2.99 -31.82 14.19
CA ASP A 414 4.01 -30.79 14.25
C ASP A 414 4.91 -30.91 13.01
N LEU A 415 5.23 -29.78 12.39
CA LEU A 415 6.12 -29.70 11.23
C LEU A 415 7.45 -29.08 11.66
N TYR A 416 8.55 -29.80 11.45
CA TYR A 416 9.91 -29.35 11.73
C TYR A 416 10.59 -29.01 10.42
N THR A 417 11.18 -27.83 10.31
CA THR A 417 11.94 -27.40 9.14
C THR A 417 13.25 -26.75 9.57
N THR A 418 14.34 -27.05 8.87
CA THR A 418 15.65 -26.49 9.24
C THR A 418 15.77 -24.99 8.97
N MET A 419 14.85 -24.43 8.18
CA MET A 419 14.77 -23.02 7.84
C MET A 419 13.32 -22.53 7.85
N GLU A 420 13.10 -21.25 8.14
CA GLU A 420 11.78 -20.61 8.05
C GLU A 420 11.07 -20.94 6.72
N PRO A 421 9.80 -21.41 6.76
CA PRO A 421 9.04 -21.64 5.55
C PRO A 421 8.87 -20.39 4.72
N CYS A 422 9.23 -20.45 3.45
CA CYS A 422 9.17 -19.28 2.56
C CYS A 422 7.73 -18.76 2.39
N SER A 423 7.58 -17.43 2.48
CA SER A 423 6.34 -16.72 2.13
C SER A 423 6.24 -16.41 0.64
N GLU A 424 7.36 -16.47 -0.09
CA GLU A 424 7.45 -16.21 -1.53
C GLU A 424 8.53 -17.10 -2.15
N ARG A 425 8.38 -17.47 -3.43
CA ARG A 425 9.38 -18.26 -4.17
C ARG A 425 9.75 -17.55 -5.46
N LEU A 426 11.06 -17.35 -5.67
CA LEU A 426 11.59 -16.75 -6.91
C LEU A 426 11.27 -17.59 -8.16
N SER A 427 11.04 -18.89 -8.01
CA SER A 427 10.60 -19.77 -9.09
C SER A 427 9.14 -19.58 -9.50
N GLY A 428 8.35 -18.82 -8.75
CA GLY A 428 6.90 -18.68 -8.96
C GLY A 428 6.07 -19.88 -8.48
N ASN A 429 6.70 -20.91 -7.93
CA ASN A 429 5.99 -22.05 -7.33
C ASN A 429 5.25 -21.63 -6.05
N VAL A 430 4.22 -22.40 -5.66
CA VAL A 430 3.47 -22.16 -4.43
C VAL A 430 4.42 -22.12 -3.21
N PRO A 431 4.42 -21.03 -2.41
CA PRO A 431 5.26 -20.89 -1.22
C PRO A 431 4.96 -21.95 -0.15
N CYS A 432 5.95 -22.26 0.68
CA CYS A 432 5.83 -23.29 1.72
C CYS A 432 4.75 -22.95 2.74
N VAL A 433 4.68 -21.67 3.14
CA VAL A 433 3.63 -21.17 4.05
C VAL A 433 2.24 -21.44 3.49
N GLN A 434 2.02 -21.12 2.21
CA GLN A 434 0.73 -21.33 1.56
C GLN A 434 0.37 -22.82 1.49
N ARG A 435 1.36 -23.70 1.26
CA ARG A 435 1.15 -25.15 1.28
C ARG A 435 0.74 -25.67 2.66
N ILE A 436 1.35 -25.15 3.72
CA ILE A 436 1.00 -25.49 5.11
C ILE A 436 -0.44 -25.06 5.42
N LEU A 437 -0.83 -23.86 4.98
CA LEU A 437 -2.20 -23.37 5.16
C LEU A 437 -3.21 -24.21 4.37
N GLU A 438 -2.95 -24.46 3.09
CA GLU A 438 -3.81 -25.29 2.24
C GLU A 438 -3.95 -26.71 2.79
N PHE A 439 -2.89 -27.27 3.38
CA PHE A 439 -2.97 -28.57 4.05
C PHE A 439 -4.02 -28.56 5.17
N ASN A 440 -4.02 -27.53 6.02
CA ASN A 440 -4.99 -27.38 7.09
C ASN A 440 -6.42 -27.09 6.58
N GLU A 441 -6.56 -26.29 5.52
CA GLU A 441 -7.86 -25.93 4.94
C GLU A 441 -8.56 -27.10 4.25
N ARG A 442 -7.79 -27.92 3.51
CA ARG A 442 -8.36 -29.02 2.73
C ARG A 442 -8.89 -30.16 3.60
N ALA A 443 -8.45 -30.26 4.87
CA ALA A 443 -8.90 -31.24 5.85
C ALA A 443 -8.93 -32.69 5.30
N HIS A 444 -7.90 -33.06 4.54
CA HIS A 444 -7.78 -34.37 3.90
C HIS A 444 -7.83 -35.51 4.93
N VAL A 445 -8.47 -36.61 4.55
CA VAL A 445 -8.49 -37.83 5.35
C VAL A 445 -7.33 -38.73 4.90
N PHE A 446 -6.55 -39.18 5.87
CA PHE A 446 -5.41 -40.06 5.69
C PHE A 446 -5.72 -41.43 6.31
N GLU A 447 -5.25 -42.49 5.66
CA GLU A 447 -5.29 -43.86 6.18
C GLU A 447 -3.92 -44.22 6.75
N LEU A 448 -3.83 -44.30 8.08
CA LEU A 448 -2.57 -44.41 8.82
C LEU A 448 -2.39 -45.84 9.37
N PRO A 449 -1.16 -46.40 9.33
CA PRO A 449 -0.90 -47.72 9.89
C PRO A 449 -1.10 -47.75 11.42
N ARG A 450 -1.60 -48.87 11.95
CA ARG A 450 -1.87 -49.02 13.39
C ARG A 450 -0.68 -48.76 14.31
N ARG A 451 0.56 -48.97 13.86
CA ARG A 451 1.77 -48.65 14.64
C ARG A 451 1.83 -47.18 15.09
N LEU A 452 1.20 -46.29 14.32
CA LEU A 452 1.12 -44.86 14.60
C LEU A 452 -0.05 -44.51 15.53
N ALA A 453 -1.03 -45.43 15.71
CA ALA A 453 -2.21 -45.20 16.54
C ALA A 453 -1.85 -45.01 18.02
N VAL A 454 -0.81 -45.72 18.50
CA VAL A 454 -0.30 -45.64 19.88
C VAL A 454 0.11 -44.21 20.25
N HIS A 455 0.67 -43.47 19.30
CA HIS A 455 1.14 -42.09 19.49
C HIS A 455 0.02 -41.06 19.34
N SER A 456 -1.16 -41.48 18.84
CA SER A 456 -2.31 -40.61 18.57
C SER A 456 -3.44 -40.71 19.61
N GLY A 457 -3.36 -41.64 20.56
CA GLY A 457 -4.40 -41.85 21.58
C GLY A 457 -5.72 -42.44 21.05
N VAL A 458 -5.76 -42.91 19.80
CA VAL A 458 -6.96 -43.47 19.16
C VAL A 458 -6.96 -45.01 19.28
N ALA A 459 -7.92 -45.57 20.01
CA ALA A 459 -8.13 -47.02 20.11
C ALA A 459 -9.02 -47.51 18.95
N GLY A 460 -8.49 -48.40 18.11
CA GLY A 460 -9.21 -48.99 16.97
C GLY A 460 -8.89 -50.48 16.78
N ALA A 461 -9.87 -51.23 16.28
CA ALA A 461 -9.85 -52.70 16.18
C ALA A 461 -9.34 -53.27 14.84
N GLN A 462 -8.84 -52.45 13.90
CA GLN A 462 -8.37 -52.85 12.55
C GLN A 462 -6.91 -52.43 12.26
N ASP A 463 -6.29 -53.00 11.22
CA ASP A 463 -4.86 -52.84 10.87
C ASP A 463 -4.44 -51.41 10.45
N ALA A 464 -5.40 -50.57 10.06
CA ALA A 464 -5.22 -49.15 9.76
C ALA A 464 -6.39 -48.33 10.32
N PHE A 465 -6.17 -47.04 10.55
CA PHE A 465 -7.21 -46.12 11.01
C PHE A 465 -7.22 -44.85 10.16
N ARG A 466 -8.39 -44.19 10.10
CA ARG A 466 -8.56 -42.96 9.33
C ARG A 466 -8.55 -41.76 10.25
N ALA A 467 -7.80 -40.73 9.87
CA ALA A 467 -7.73 -39.48 10.60
C ALA A 467 -7.59 -38.29 9.64
N LYS A 468 -8.10 -37.13 10.05
CA LYS A 468 -7.74 -35.86 9.43
C LYS A 468 -6.47 -35.36 10.12
N LEU A 469 -5.50 -34.90 9.36
CA LEU A 469 -4.28 -34.34 9.93
C LEU A 469 -4.34 -32.82 9.88
N ARG A 470 -3.88 -32.16 10.95
CA ARG A 470 -3.81 -30.70 11.05
C ARG A 470 -2.46 -30.29 11.62
N ILE A 471 -1.73 -29.44 10.90
CA ILE A 471 -0.50 -28.84 11.38
C ILE A 471 -0.86 -27.80 12.44
N ARG A 472 -0.57 -28.11 13.70
CA ARG A 472 -0.82 -27.22 14.84
C ARG A 472 0.37 -26.32 15.11
N ARG A 473 1.58 -26.84 14.99
CA ARG A 473 2.83 -26.14 15.32
C ARG A 473 3.87 -26.33 14.22
N VAL A 474 4.65 -25.29 13.99
CA VAL A 474 5.84 -25.30 13.13
C VAL A 474 7.06 -24.99 13.99
N PHE A 475 8.04 -25.88 13.96
CA PHE A 475 9.33 -25.72 14.59
C PHE A 475 10.37 -25.41 13.53
N GLN A 476 11.08 -24.28 13.66
CA GLN A 476 12.11 -23.88 12.72
C GLN A 476 13.50 -23.89 13.33
N GLY A 477 14.50 -24.28 12.55
CA GLY A 477 15.90 -24.30 12.96
C GLY A 477 16.54 -22.91 12.96
N VAL A 478 16.32 -22.14 11.90
CA VAL A 478 16.78 -20.74 11.79
C VAL A 478 15.78 -19.90 11.00
N SER A 479 15.66 -18.61 11.34
CA SER A 479 14.92 -17.65 10.53
C SER A 479 15.62 -17.43 9.18
N GLU A 480 14.86 -17.12 8.14
CA GLU A 480 15.47 -16.85 6.82
C GLU A 480 16.36 -15.59 6.93
N PRO A 481 17.63 -15.66 6.50
CA PRO A 481 18.54 -14.54 6.64
C PRO A 481 18.17 -13.38 5.70
N ASP A 482 18.39 -12.13 6.15
CA ASP A 482 18.00 -10.89 5.46
C ASP A 482 18.66 -10.68 4.08
N ASP A 483 19.64 -11.51 3.71
CA ASP A 483 20.40 -11.40 2.47
C ASP A 483 19.77 -12.10 1.26
N PHE A 484 18.58 -12.69 1.41
CA PHE A 484 17.87 -13.40 0.34
C PHE A 484 16.52 -12.75 0.00
N VAL A 485 15.41 -13.31 0.53
CA VAL A 485 14.05 -12.78 0.36
C VAL A 485 13.58 -12.32 1.73
N LYS A 486 12.96 -11.13 1.81
CA LYS A 486 12.32 -10.67 3.05
C LYS A 486 11.12 -11.55 3.37
N CYS A 487 11.37 -12.64 4.08
CA CYS A 487 10.37 -13.64 4.43
C CYS A 487 9.41 -13.11 5.49
N GLN A 488 8.12 -13.40 5.32
CA GLN A 488 7.07 -13.11 6.30
C GLN A 488 6.41 -14.38 6.82
N GLY A 489 7.06 -15.54 6.66
CA GLY A 489 6.43 -16.84 6.86
C GLY A 489 5.93 -17.05 8.27
N GLN A 490 6.72 -16.68 9.28
CA GLN A 490 6.31 -16.74 10.68
C GLN A 490 5.04 -15.92 10.97
N ASN A 491 4.92 -14.72 10.40
CA ASN A 491 3.79 -13.83 10.65
C ASN A 491 2.49 -14.37 10.04
N ILE A 492 2.59 -14.91 8.82
CA ILE A 492 1.43 -15.49 8.12
C ILE A 492 0.93 -16.74 8.86
N LEU A 493 1.84 -17.65 9.26
CA LEU A 493 1.47 -18.86 10.00
C LEU A 493 0.82 -18.54 11.36
N ARG A 494 1.40 -17.60 12.13
CA ARG A 494 0.83 -17.14 13.42
C ARG A 494 -0.54 -16.48 13.22
N GLY A 495 -0.73 -15.71 12.15
CA GLY A 495 -2.02 -15.10 11.79
C GLY A 495 -3.13 -16.12 11.53
N SER A 496 -2.78 -17.33 11.09
CA SER A 496 -3.69 -18.45 10.83
C SER A 496 -3.78 -19.45 12.00
N GLN A 497 -3.45 -19.04 13.23
CA GLN A 497 -3.53 -19.86 14.44
C GLN A 497 -2.61 -21.09 14.45
N ILE A 498 -1.51 -21.06 13.69
CA ILE A 498 -0.43 -22.05 13.77
C ILE A 498 0.66 -21.49 14.70
N GLU A 499 1.05 -22.25 15.72
CA GLU A 499 2.13 -21.82 16.61
C GLU A 499 3.48 -21.98 15.92
N VAL A 500 4.36 -20.98 15.99
CA VAL A 500 5.69 -21.05 15.37
C VAL A 500 6.78 -20.83 16.42
N HIS A 501 7.64 -21.84 16.60
CA HIS A 501 8.69 -21.92 17.62
C HIS A 501 10.06 -22.09 16.96
N THR A 502 11.09 -21.43 17.48
CA THR A 502 12.49 -21.66 17.08
C THR A 502 13.12 -22.68 18.02
N VAL A 503 13.74 -23.72 17.47
CA VAL A 503 14.35 -24.79 18.27
C VAL A 503 15.71 -24.34 18.81
N ARG A 504 16.02 -24.66 20.08
CA ARG A 504 17.29 -24.27 20.75
C ARG A 504 17.86 -25.42 21.58
N SER A 505 19.19 -25.51 21.65
CA SER A 505 19.89 -26.52 22.48
C SER A 505 19.94 -26.14 23.97
N GLY A 506 18.80 -26.19 24.67
CA GLY A 506 18.75 -25.87 26.11
C GLY A 506 19.19 -24.45 26.47
N LYS A 507 19.32 -24.16 27.78
CA LYS A 507 19.51 -22.79 28.30
C LYS A 507 20.86 -22.13 28.00
N HIS A 508 21.82 -22.86 27.42
CA HIS A 508 23.19 -22.38 27.16
C HIS A 508 23.61 -22.45 25.68
N ASP A 509 22.66 -22.65 24.76
CA ASP A 509 22.97 -22.61 23.32
C ASP A 509 23.21 -21.16 22.86
N HIS A 510 24.46 -20.82 22.57
CA HIS A 510 24.84 -19.55 21.95
C HIS A 510 24.56 -19.54 20.43
N GLY A 511 23.42 -20.09 20.00
CA GLY A 511 23.02 -20.15 18.58
C GLY A 511 23.81 -21.16 17.74
N GLN A 512 24.31 -22.23 18.35
CA GLN A 512 25.05 -23.28 17.64
C GLN A 512 24.15 -24.01 16.63
N LEU A 513 22.91 -24.34 17.03
CA LEU A 513 21.95 -24.98 16.12
C LEU A 513 21.60 -24.09 14.93
N GLU A 514 21.37 -22.80 15.16
CA GLU A 514 21.08 -21.83 14.10
C GLU A 514 22.25 -21.72 13.13
N SER A 515 23.48 -21.66 13.66
CA SER A 515 24.71 -21.65 12.86
C SER A 515 24.86 -22.91 12.01
N GLU A 516 24.52 -24.07 12.56
CA GLU A 516 24.57 -25.35 11.86
C GLU A 516 23.49 -25.45 10.77
N CYS A 517 22.27 -24.98 11.05
CA CYS A 517 21.20 -24.86 10.06
C CYS A 517 21.63 -23.99 8.88
N LEU A 518 22.24 -22.83 9.15
CA LEU A 518 22.76 -21.94 8.11
C LEU A 518 23.92 -22.57 7.34
N ARG A 519 24.83 -23.27 8.02
CA ARG A 519 25.98 -23.95 7.41
C ARG A 519 25.52 -25.01 6.40
N ILE A 520 24.57 -25.87 6.79
CA ILE A 520 24.02 -26.91 5.90
C ILE A 520 23.22 -26.27 4.78
N ALA A 521 22.37 -25.28 5.07
CA ALA A 521 21.61 -24.59 4.05
C ALA A 521 22.48 -23.99 2.94
N ARG A 522 23.63 -23.42 3.31
CA ARG A 522 24.57 -22.75 2.39
C ARG A 522 25.63 -23.68 1.79
N LYS A 523 25.54 -25.00 1.93
CA LYS A 523 26.54 -25.99 1.44
C LYS A 523 26.96 -25.80 -0.04
N GLY A 524 26.09 -25.23 -0.88
CA GLY A 524 26.38 -24.93 -2.30
C GLY A 524 26.68 -23.47 -2.65
N HIS A 525 26.65 -22.54 -1.68
CA HIS A 525 26.87 -21.12 -1.94
C HIS A 525 28.34 -20.75 -1.69
N PRO A 526 28.95 -19.90 -2.53
CA PRO A 526 30.30 -19.41 -2.27
C PRO A 526 30.32 -18.63 -0.95
N ALA A 527 31.36 -18.83 -0.14
CA ALA A 527 31.59 -18.01 1.04
C ALA A 527 31.66 -16.54 0.60
N LYS A 528 30.82 -15.67 1.19
CA LYS A 528 30.94 -14.24 0.99
C LYS A 528 32.29 -13.81 1.60
N SER A 529 33.22 -13.39 0.73
CA SER A 529 34.51 -12.79 1.10
C SER A 529 34.32 -11.48 1.84
#